data_AF-A0A1K1MGT7-F1
#
_entry.id   AF-A0A1K1MGT7-F1
#
_cell.length_a   1.000
_cell.length_b   1.000
_cell.length_c   1.000
_cell.angle_alpha   90.00
_cell.angle_beta   90.00
_cell.angle_gamma   90.00
#
_symmetry.space_group_name_H-M   'P 1'
#
loop_
_entity.id
_entity.type
_entity.pdbx_description
1 polymer ?
#
loop_
_entity_poly.entity_id
_entity_poly.type
_entity_poly.pdbx_seq_one_letter_code
_entity_poly.pdbx_strand_id
1 'polypeptide(L)'
;MDSEIDYIDIRLVTGERVLKPRNYVVGFCHFPGHKGGITRKILQEHDCLNKNCSFLEKYTDNQYWDELKRIQLKKSRRKNKIQTIKAEKAAIKRQFDAITSIYYEIALCIIEELGYDIKILDIKKVPQMRKYALIYISSNPYNDWYRYMELVHAFVSKTGLYLELKHAKNIDGSYATF
;
A
#
# COMPACT_ATOMS: atom_id res chain seq x y z
N MET A 1 -3.71 -19.65 44.54
CA MET A 1 -4.58 -18.59 45.08
C MET A 1 -5.86 -18.65 44.29
N ASP A 2 -6.86 -19.36 44.82
CA ASP A 2 -8.18 -19.40 44.23
C ASP A 2 -8.76 -17.99 44.27
N SER A 3 -8.82 -17.33 43.10
CA SER A 3 -9.52 -16.06 42.99
C SER A 3 -11.00 -16.36 43.18
N GLU A 4 -11.55 -15.98 44.34
CA GLU A 4 -12.98 -16.00 44.60
C GLU A 4 -13.68 -15.23 43.48
N ILE A 5 -14.47 -15.93 42.67
CA ILE A 5 -15.12 -15.33 41.50
C ILE A 5 -16.25 -14.44 42.04
N ASP A 6 -16.07 -13.12 41.97
CA ASP A 6 -17.08 -12.13 42.34
C ASP A 6 -18.24 -12.17 41.33
N TYR A 7 -19.41 -12.66 41.76
CA TYR A 7 -20.64 -12.71 40.98
C TYR A 7 -21.53 -11.52 41.31
N ILE A 8 -22.14 -10.95 40.27
CA ILE A 8 -23.06 -9.83 40.38
C ILE A 8 -24.45 -10.22 39.86
N ASP A 9 -25.49 -9.80 40.58
CA ASP A 9 -26.87 -9.77 40.08
C ASP A 9 -27.14 -8.39 39.47
N ILE A 10 -27.36 -8.34 38.15
CA ILE A 10 -27.52 -7.09 37.42
C ILE A 10 -28.60 -7.20 36.34
N ARG A 11 -29.37 -6.12 36.16
CA ARG A 11 -30.26 -5.92 35.01
C ARG A 11 -29.46 -5.36 33.83
N LEU A 12 -29.50 -6.04 32.69
CA LEU A 12 -28.89 -5.61 31.44
C LEU A 12 -29.77 -4.56 30.72
N VAL A 13 -29.17 -3.86 29.76
CA VAL A 13 -29.88 -2.91 28.88
C VAL A 13 -31.07 -3.56 28.15
N THR A 14 -31.00 -4.87 27.87
CA THR A 14 -32.09 -5.64 27.26
C THR A 14 -33.29 -5.85 28.19
N GLY A 15 -33.18 -5.49 29.47
CA GLY A 15 -34.19 -5.71 30.49
C GLY A 15 -34.04 -7.03 31.24
N GLU A 16 -33.24 -7.97 30.71
CA GLU A 16 -32.92 -9.25 31.34
C GLU A 16 -32.12 -9.06 32.64
N ARG A 17 -32.41 -9.87 33.67
CA ARG A 17 -31.67 -9.88 34.94
C ARG A 17 -30.83 -11.16 35.02
N VAL A 18 -29.53 -11.01 35.29
CA VAL A 18 -28.56 -12.11 35.22
C VAL A 18 -27.66 -12.14 36.45
N LEU A 19 -27.33 -13.35 36.91
CA LEU A 19 -26.27 -13.60 37.90
C LEU A 19 -25.02 -14.12 37.17
N LYS A 20 -23.99 -13.27 37.02
CA LYS A 20 -22.78 -13.57 36.25
C LYS A 20 -21.52 -13.02 36.93
N PRO A 21 -20.33 -13.54 36.60
CA PRO A 21 -19.08 -12.94 37.09
C PRO A 21 -18.99 -11.46 36.72
N ARG A 22 -18.41 -10.63 37.60
CA ARG A 22 -18.33 -9.17 37.41
C ARG A 22 -17.70 -8.74 36.10
N ASN A 23 -16.72 -9.50 35.59
CA ASN A 23 -16.05 -9.22 34.31
C ASN A 23 -16.94 -9.44 33.07
N TYR A 24 -18.13 -10.04 33.23
CA TYR A 24 -19.10 -10.24 32.15
C TYR A 24 -19.67 -8.92 31.62
N VAL A 25 -19.84 -7.93 32.49
CA VAL A 25 -20.26 -6.58 32.13
C VAL A 25 -19.04 -5.67 32.00
N VAL A 26 -18.96 -4.96 30.88
CA VAL A 26 -17.85 -4.07 30.53
C VAL A 26 -18.14 -2.60 30.87
N GLY A 27 -19.36 -2.31 31.28
CA GLY A 27 -19.81 -0.97 31.63
C GLY A 27 -21.29 -0.93 32.01
N PHE A 28 -21.83 0.28 32.09
CA PHE A 28 -23.22 0.55 32.43
C PHE A 28 -23.81 1.61 31.50
N CYS A 29 -25.08 1.45 31.14
CA CYS A 29 -25.85 2.44 30.39
C CYS A 29 -26.68 3.29 31.36
N HIS A 30 -26.54 4.61 31.29
CA HIS A 30 -27.33 5.56 32.06
C HIS A 30 -28.54 6.11 31.30
N PHE A 31 -28.82 5.63 30.08
CA PHE A 31 -29.94 6.12 29.30
C PHE A 31 -31.28 5.80 29.99
N PRO A 32 -32.16 6.79 30.25
CA PRO A 32 -33.36 6.58 31.07
C PRO A 32 -34.29 5.45 30.57
N GLY A 33 -34.41 5.27 29.26
CA GLY A 33 -35.32 4.28 28.67
C GLY A 33 -34.87 2.81 28.80
N HIS A 34 -33.59 2.54 29.04
CA HIS A 34 -33.06 1.18 29.09
C HIS A 34 -31.78 1.06 29.92
N LYS A 35 -31.74 1.75 31.07
CA LYS A 35 -30.59 1.71 31.98
C LYS A 35 -30.25 0.28 32.40
N GLY A 36 -28.96 -0.05 32.47
CA GLY A 36 -28.52 -1.40 32.84
C GLY A 36 -27.08 -1.72 32.46
N GLY A 37 -26.63 -2.88 32.91
CA GLY A 37 -25.30 -3.42 32.60
C GLY A 37 -25.11 -3.65 31.10
N ILE A 38 -23.92 -3.34 30.60
CA ILE A 38 -23.53 -3.51 29.20
C ILE A 38 -22.53 -4.65 29.11
N THR A 39 -22.83 -5.65 28.28
CA THR A 39 -21.89 -6.71 27.90
C THR A 39 -21.12 -6.31 26.64
N ARG A 40 -20.06 -7.07 26.30
CA ARG A 40 -19.31 -6.87 25.04
C ARG A 40 -20.23 -6.88 23.82
N LYS A 41 -21.23 -7.77 23.81
CA LYS A 41 -22.20 -7.93 22.72
C LYS A 41 -23.10 -6.70 22.59
N ILE A 42 -23.72 -6.27 23.69
CA ILE A 42 -24.59 -5.09 23.72
C ILE A 42 -23.81 -3.84 23.27
N LEU A 43 -22.57 -3.68 23.74
CA LEU A 43 -21.71 -2.55 23.37
C LEU A 43 -21.47 -2.47 21.85
N GLN A 44 -21.30 -3.63 21.19
CA GLN A 44 -21.10 -3.73 19.74
C GLN A 44 -22.41 -3.50 18.98
N GLU A 45 -23.51 -4.13 19.39
CA GLU A 45 -24.82 -3.99 18.74
C GLU A 45 -25.34 -2.56 18.78
N HIS A 46 -25.13 -1.85 19.90
CA HIS A 46 -25.50 -0.45 20.03
C HIS A 46 -24.49 0.50 19.38
N ASP A 47 -23.32 -0.01 18.98
CA ASP A 47 -22.21 0.74 18.42
C ASP A 47 -21.76 1.91 19.31
N CYS A 48 -21.75 1.70 20.63
CA CYS A 48 -21.57 2.79 21.59
C CYS A 48 -20.21 3.50 21.44
N LEU A 49 -19.17 2.77 21.02
CA LEU A 49 -17.82 3.32 20.91
C LEU A 49 -17.64 4.21 19.69
N ASN A 50 -18.13 3.82 18.51
CA ASN A 50 -18.01 4.66 17.32
C ASN A 50 -18.93 5.87 17.39
N LYS A 51 -20.09 5.74 18.05
CA LYS A 51 -21.01 6.85 18.32
C LYS A 51 -20.54 7.80 19.43
N ASN A 52 -19.46 7.45 20.15
CA ASN A 52 -19.01 8.15 21.34
C ASN A 52 -20.15 8.41 22.34
N CYS A 53 -20.90 7.35 22.66
CA CYS A 53 -22.13 7.43 23.46
C CYS A 53 -21.87 8.06 24.84
N SER A 54 -22.58 9.15 25.15
CA SER A 54 -22.46 9.88 26.43
C SER A 54 -23.07 9.14 27.63
N PHE A 55 -23.98 8.20 27.39
CA PHE A 55 -24.63 7.41 28.44
C PHE A 55 -23.84 6.17 28.85
N LEU A 56 -22.75 5.85 28.15
CA LEU A 56 -21.89 4.71 28.45
C LEU A 56 -20.90 5.09 29.56
N GLU A 57 -21.07 4.50 30.73
CA GLU A 57 -20.02 4.44 31.74
C GLU A 57 -19.17 3.18 31.52
N LYS A 58 -17.85 3.35 31.42
CA LYS A 58 -16.91 2.25 31.21
C LYS A 58 -16.39 1.78 32.56
N TYR A 59 -16.46 0.48 32.81
CA TYR A 59 -15.77 -0.12 33.95
C TYR A 59 -14.30 -0.29 33.59
N THR A 60 -13.48 0.73 33.90
CA THR A 60 -12.10 0.84 33.43
C THR A 60 -11.17 -0.28 33.93
N ASP A 61 -11.55 -0.94 35.01
CA ASP A 61 -10.93 -2.12 35.61
C ASP A 61 -11.25 -3.43 34.85
N ASN A 62 -12.23 -3.42 33.95
CA ASN A 62 -12.54 -4.59 33.13
C ASN A 62 -11.48 -4.80 32.03
N GLN A 63 -10.89 -6.01 32.00
CA GLN A 63 -9.89 -6.45 31.03
C GLN A 63 -10.24 -6.17 29.54
N TYR A 64 -11.53 -6.14 29.21
CA TYR A 64 -12.02 -5.81 27.87
C TYR A 64 -11.44 -4.50 27.32
N TRP A 65 -11.34 -3.47 28.16
CA TRP A 65 -10.86 -2.16 27.71
C TRP A 65 -9.37 -2.14 27.38
N ASP A 66 -8.58 -2.93 28.11
CA ASP A 66 -7.16 -3.09 27.83
C ASP A 66 -6.92 -3.91 26.56
N GLU A 67 -7.70 -4.97 26.35
CA GLU A 67 -7.70 -5.74 25.10
C GLU A 67 -8.00 -4.84 23.90
N LEU A 68 -9.04 -4.01 24.00
CA LEU A 68 -9.40 -3.03 22.97
C LEU A 68 -8.27 -2.05 22.66
N LYS A 69 -7.67 -1.44 23.70
CA LYS A 69 -6.53 -0.52 23.54
C LYS A 69 -5.36 -1.21 22.84
N ARG A 70 -5.01 -2.43 23.24
CA ARG A 70 -3.93 -3.22 22.61
C ARG A 70 -4.21 -3.49 21.14
N ILE A 71 -5.44 -3.86 20.79
CA ILE A 71 -5.86 -4.09 19.39
C ILE A 71 -5.75 -2.80 18.58
N GLN A 72 -6.22 -1.67 19.11
CA GLN A 72 -6.16 -0.36 18.44
C GLN A 72 -4.70 0.08 18.22
N LEU A 73 -3.85 -0.04 19.23
CA LEU A 73 -2.42 0.26 19.14
C LEU A 73 -1.74 -0.60 18.08
N LYS A 74 -2.02 -1.92 18.05
CA LYS A 74 -1.45 -2.83 17.04
C LYS A 74 -1.90 -2.46 15.63
N LYS A 75 -3.17 -2.11 15.43
CA LYS A 75 -3.70 -1.63 14.13
C LYS A 75 -3.04 -0.34 13.69
N SER A 76 -2.91 0.64 14.59
CA SER A 76 -2.26 1.92 14.32
C SER A 76 -0.78 1.74 13.92
N ARG A 77 -0.02 0.97 14.70
CA ARG A 77 1.38 0.63 14.39
C ARG A 77 1.52 -0.04 13.02
N ARG A 78 0.64 -1.00 12.70
CA ARG A 78 0.63 -1.67 11.39
C ARG A 78 0.35 -0.69 10.25
N LYS A 79 -0.63 0.20 10.41
CA LYS A 79 -0.96 1.24 9.42
C LYS A 79 0.23 2.17 9.17
N ASN A 80 0.87 2.65 10.23
CA ASN A 80 2.03 3.53 10.12
C ASN A 80 3.18 2.83 9.38
N LYS A 81 3.50 1.58 9.75
CA LYS A 81 4.55 0.80 9.06
C LYS A 81 4.27 0.63 7.56
N ILE A 82 3.03 0.34 7.18
CA ILE A 82 2.63 0.22 5.77
C ILE A 82 2.78 1.57 5.06
N GLN A 83 2.38 2.67 5.71
CA GLN A 83 2.48 4.01 5.14
C GLN A 83 3.94 4.43 4.90
N THR A 84 4.83 4.15 5.86
CA THR A 84 6.27 4.39 5.72
C THR A 84 6.86 3.62 4.55
N ILE A 85 6.61 2.30 4.46
CA ILE A 85 7.10 1.47 3.34
C ILE A 85 6.56 1.98 1.99
N LYS A 86 5.30 2.40 1.94
CA LYS A 86 4.70 2.96 0.71
C LYS A 86 5.39 4.27 0.31
N ALA A 87 5.68 5.15 1.27
CA ALA A 87 6.37 6.39 1.03
C ALA A 87 7.82 6.17 0.55
N GLU A 88 8.56 5.25 1.19
CA GLU A 88 9.92 4.86 0.78
C GLU A 88 9.93 4.29 -0.64
N LYS A 89 9.03 3.34 -0.95
CA LYS A 89 8.91 2.80 -2.31
C LYS A 89 8.57 3.87 -3.34
N ALA A 90 7.70 4.82 -3.00
CA ALA A 90 7.37 5.93 -3.90
C ALA A 90 8.56 6.87 -4.11
N ALA A 91 9.37 7.14 -3.08
CA ALA A 91 10.58 7.95 -3.20
C ALA A 91 11.63 7.26 -4.10
N ILE A 92 11.88 5.97 -3.89
CA ILE A 92 12.78 5.17 -4.73
C ILE A 92 12.28 5.16 -6.18
N LYS A 93 10.98 4.97 -6.40
CA LYS A 93 10.38 5.01 -7.73
C LYS A 93 10.61 6.38 -8.40
N ARG A 94 10.39 7.50 -7.70
CA ARG A 94 10.63 8.85 -8.26
C ARG A 94 12.09 9.06 -8.66
N GLN A 95 13.04 8.62 -7.83
CA GLN A 95 14.46 8.70 -8.19
C GLN A 95 14.75 7.88 -9.44
N PHE A 96 14.16 6.69 -9.54
CA PHE A 96 14.30 5.82 -10.70
C PHE A 96 13.69 6.44 -11.97
N ASP A 97 12.50 7.03 -11.87
CA ASP A 97 11.82 7.71 -12.96
C ASP A 97 12.63 8.93 -13.43
N ALA A 98 13.22 9.71 -12.52
CA ALA A 98 14.09 10.85 -12.85
C ALA A 98 15.35 10.42 -13.61
N ILE A 99 16.05 9.36 -13.16
CA ILE A 99 17.21 8.81 -13.87
C ILE A 99 16.82 8.33 -15.27
N THR A 100 15.67 7.68 -15.39
CA THR A 100 15.17 7.17 -16.67
C THR A 100 14.86 8.32 -17.63
N SER A 101 14.30 9.43 -17.15
CA SER A 101 14.08 10.65 -17.94
C SER A 101 15.39 11.21 -18.52
N ILE A 102 16.45 11.26 -17.72
CA ILE A 102 17.77 11.72 -18.18
C ILE A 102 18.30 10.81 -19.29
N TYR A 103 18.15 9.49 -19.16
CA TYR A 103 18.60 8.55 -20.18
C TYR A 103 17.76 8.61 -21.45
N TYR A 104 16.49 8.95 -21.34
CA TYR A 104 15.64 9.27 -22.49
C TYR A 104 16.15 10.48 -23.25
N GLU A 105 16.43 11.58 -22.56
CA GLU A 105 16.98 12.79 -23.19
C GLU A 105 18.32 12.51 -23.87
N ILE A 106 19.24 11.79 -23.20
CA ILE A 106 20.53 11.41 -23.79
C ILE A 106 20.34 10.58 -25.06
N ALA A 107 19.46 9.57 -25.03
CA ALA A 107 19.21 8.72 -26.18
C ALA A 107 18.57 9.51 -27.34
N LEU A 108 17.65 10.42 -27.04
CA LEU A 108 17.00 11.29 -28.02
C LEU A 108 18.03 12.19 -28.71
N CYS A 109 18.89 12.87 -27.94
CA CYS A 109 19.95 13.70 -28.52
C CYS A 109 20.87 12.89 -29.44
N ILE A 110 21.25 11.68 -29.06
CA ILE A 110 22.09 10.81 -29.92
C ILE A 110 21.35 10.43 -31.20
N ILE A 111 20.06 10.08 -31.12
CA ILE A 111 19.24 9.74 -32.30
C ILE A 111 19.16 10.91 -33.27
N GLU A 112 18.96 12.12 -32.76
CA GLU A 112 18.92 13.35 -33.56
C GLU A 112 20.30 13.66 -34.17
N GLU A 113 21.39 13.54 -33.40
CA GLU A 113 22.78 13.71 -33.88
C GLU A 113 23.12 12.71 -35.00
N LEU A 114 22.65 11.47 -34.91
CA LEU A 114 22.91 10.40 -35.89
C LEU A 114 21.89 10.38 -37.05
N GLY A 115 20.81 11.17 -36.98
CA GLY A 115 19.77 11.22 -37.99
C GLY A 115 18.96 9.93 -38.12
N TYR A 116 18.76 9.19 -37.03
CA TYR A 116 18.01 7.93 -37.06
C TYR A 116 16.50 8.14 -37.09
N ASP A 117 15.82 7.46 -38.02
CA ASP A 117 14.38 7.45 -38.18
C ASP A 117 13.71 6.42 -37.24
N ILE A 118 13.84 6.65 -35.93
CA ILE A 118 13.20 5.84 -34.89
C ILE A 118 12.48 6.72 -33.87
N LYS A 119 11.41 6.19 -33.27
CA LYS A 119 10.71 6.84 -32.15
C LYS A 119 10.89 6.01 -30.88
N ILE A 120 11.39 6.64 -29.83
CA ILE A 120 11.50 6.00 -28.50
C ILE A 120 10.10 5.95 -27.88
N LEU A 121 9.67 4.76 -27.47
CA LEU A 121 8.45 4.56 -26.68
C LEU A 121 8.73 4.57 -25.18
N ASP A 122 9.84 3.98 -24.76
CA ASP A 122 10.17 3.86 -23.33
C ASP A 122 11.65 3.50 -23.14
N ILE A 123 12.19 3.78 -21.95
CA ILE A 123 13.48 3.28 -21.50
C ILE A 123 13.32 2.65 -20.13
N LYS A 124 13.80 1.42 -19.95
CA LYS A 124 13.60 0.66 -18.71
C LYS A 124 14.91 0.11 -18.20
N LYS A 125 15.14 0.21 -16.89
CA LYS A 125 16.23 -0.55 -16.27
C LYS A 125 15.89 -2.02 -16.33
N VAL A 126 16.86 -2.82 -16.74
CA VAL A 126 16.75 -4.27 -16.67
C VAL A 126 17.11 -4.71 -15.24
N PRO A 127 16.19 -5.37 -14.49
CA PRO A 127 16.49 -5.81 -13.14
C PRO A 127 17.75 -6.68 -13.10
N GLN A 128 18.56 -6.51 -12.04
CA GLN A 128 19.77 -7.31 -11.78
C GLN A 128 20.91 -7.16 -12.81
N MET A 129 20.72 -6.36 -13.88
CA MET A 129 21.74 -6.08 -14.87
C MET A 129 22.13 -4.60 -14.83
N ARG A 130 23.39 -4.29 -15.12
CA ARG A 130 23.87 -2.92 -15.27
C ARG A 130 23.58 -2.39 -16.68
N LYS A 131 22.34 -2.56 -17.13
CA LYS A 131 21.88 -2.16 -18.47
C LYS A 131 20.46 -1.59 -18.46
N TYR A 132 20.17 -0.79 -19.48
CA TYR A 132 18.84 -0.28 -19.78
C TYR A 132 18.36 -0.87 -21.11
N ALA A 133 17.04 -0.96 -21.28
CA ALA A 133 16.40 -1.35 -22.52
C ALA A 133 15.66 -0.15 -23.08
N LEU A 134 16.01 0.26 -24.30
CA LEU A 134 15.31 1.27 -25.08
C LEU A 134 14.29 0.56 -25.97
N ILE A 135 13.01 0.85 -25.74
CA ILE A 135 11.91 0.35 -26.54
C ILE A 135 11.64 1.39 -27.63
N TYR A 136 11.71 0.99 -28.89
CA TYR A 136 11.52 1.87 -30.03
C TYR A 136 10.60 1.26 -31.09
N ILE A 137 10.17 2.12 -32.01
CA ILE A 137 9.56 1.75 -33.28
C ILE A 137 10.31 2.44 -34.42
N SER A 138 10.30 1.81 -35.59
CA SER A 138 10.91 2.32 -36.82
C SER A 138 9.95 2.15 -38.00
N SER A 139 10.32 2.63 -39.17
CA SER A 139 9.58 2.38 -40.42
C SER A 139 9.71 0.93 -40.92
N ASN A 140 10.57 0.09 -40.33
CA ASN A 140 10.79 -1.29 -40.77
C ASN A 140 9.81 -2.26 -40.08
N PRO A 141 9.12 -3.15 -40.82
CA PRO A 141 8.20 -4.14 -40.23
C PRO A 141 8.91 -5.40 -39.71
N TYR A 142 10.20 -5.31 -39.38
CA TYR A 142 11.04 -6.40 -38.91
C TYR A 142 12.07 -5.89 -37.91
N ASN A 143 12.68 -6.80 -37.15
CA ASN A 143 13.72 -6.45 -36.18
C ASN A 143 14.95 -5.84 -36.86
N ASP A 144 15.17 -4.56 -36.64
CA ASP A 144 16.20 -3.77 -37.32
C ASP A 144 17.24 -3.16 -36.36
N TRP A 145 17.27 -3.63 -35.10
CA TRP A 145 18.11 -3.09 -34.02
C TRP A 145 19.59 -2.92 -34.40
N TYR A 146 20.12 -3.84 -35.21
CA TYR A 146 21.52 -3.87 -35.64
C TYR A 146 21.92 -2.62 -36.46
N ARG A 147 20.94 -1.90 -37.04
CA ARG A 147 21.16 -0.66 -37.78
C ARG A 147 21.49 0.52 -36.88
N TYR A 148 21.17 0.42 -35.59
CA TYR A 148 21.31 1.50 -34.62
C TYR A 148 22.41 1.21 -33.58
N MET A 149 23.43 0.41 -33.96
CA MET A 149 24.51 0.06 -33.04
C MET A 149 25.35 1.26 -32.58
N GLU A 150 25.48 2.30 -33.40
CA GLU A 150 26.19 3.51 -32.99
C GLU A 150 25.46 4.28 -31.89
N LEU A 151 24.13 4.20 -31.84
CA LEU A 151 23.36 4.71 -30.70
C LEU A 151 23.75 3.99 -29.40
N VAL A 152 23.93 2.67 -29.46
CA VAL A 152 24.38 1.88 -28.29
C VAL A 152 25.78 2.31 -27.85
N HIS A 153 26.72 2.43 -28.80
CA HIS A 153 28.10 2.83 -28.49
C HIS A 153 28.17 4.24 -27.92
N ALA A 154 27.49 5.21 -28.54
CA ALA A 154 27.43 6.58 -28.07
C ALA A 154 26.79 6.69 -26.68
N PHE A 155 25.70 5.95 -26.44
CA PHE A 155 25.05 5.92 -25.13
C PHE A 155 25.97 5.34 -24.05
N VAL A 156 26.67 4.24 -24.35
CA VAL A 156 27.66 3.64 -23.43
C VAL A 156 28.79 4.62 -23.13
N SER A 157 29.29 5.33 -24.14
CA SER A 157 30.34 6.34 -23.96
C SER A 157 29.90 7.48 -23.03
N LYS A 158 28.66 7.97 -23.18
CA LYS A 158 28.14 9.09 -22.36
C LYS A 158 27.72 8.66 -20.95
N THR A 159 27.28 7.41 -20.74
CA THR A 159 26.65 6.98 -19.47
C THR A 159 27.42 5.90 -18.72
N GLY A 160 28.34 5.19 -19.38
CA GLY A 160 28.99 3.99 -18.85
C GLY A 160 28.05 2.79 -18.67
N LEU A 161 26.83 2.84 -19.22
CA LEU A 161 25.80 1.81 -19.08
C LEU A 161 25.43 1.23 -20.45
N TYR A 162 25.23 -0.08 -20.49
CA TYR A 162 24.81 -0.74 -21.72
C TYR A 162 23.36 -0.42 -22.06
N LEU A 163 23.08 -0.16 -23.34
CA LEU A 163 21.75 0.07 -23.89
C LEU A 163 21.35 -1.11 -24.79
N GLU A 164 20.33 -1.85 -24.37
CA GLU A 164 19.70 -2.90 -25.16
C GLU A 164 18.57 -2.30 -26.00
N LEU A 165 18.63 -2.47 -27.32
CA LEU A 165 17.59 -1.99 -28.22
C LEU A 165 16.49 -3.04 -28.38
N LYS A 166 15.23 -2.63 -28.23
CA LYS A 166 14.05 -3.49 -28.40
C LYS A 166 13.04 -2.83 -29.32
N HIS A 167 12.87 -3.40 -30.51
CA HIS A 167 11.77 -3.05 -31.37
C HIS A 167 10.46 -3.53 -30.75
N ALA A 168 9.53 -2.61 -30.50
CA ALA A 168 8.22 -2.93 -30.00
C ALA A 168 7.46 -3.84 -30.97
N LYS A 169 6.64 -4.72 -30.39
CA LYS A 169 5.74 -5.60 -31.14
C LYS A 169 4.29 -5.24 -30.85
N ASN A 170 3.47 -5.36 -31.87
CA ASN A 170 2.01 -5.33 -31.76
C ASN A 170 1.51 -6.59 -31.03
N ILE A 171 0.24 -6.61 -30.67
CA ILE A 171 -0.41 -7.73 -29.96
C ILE A 171 -0.34 -9.03 -30.77
N ASP A 172 -0.38 -8.94 -32.09
CA ASP A 172 -0.27 -10.07 -33.02
C ASP A 172 1.18 -10.58 -33.21
N GLY A 173 2.16 -9.94 -32.57
CA GLY A 173 3.57 -10.29 -32.65
C GLY A 173 4.33 -9.68 -33.84
N SER A 174 3.65 -8.94 -34.73
CA SER A 174 4.29 -8.13 -35.77
C SER A 174 5.10 -6.98 -35.16
N TYR A 175 6.13 -6.51 -35.86
CA TYR A 175 6.92 -5.37 -35.39
C TYR A 175 6.14 -4.07 -35.62
N ALA A 176 6.07 -3.24 -34.58
CA ALA A 176 5.32 -1.99 -34.62
C ALA A 176 6.08 -0.93 -35.42
N THR A 177 5.36 -0.23 -36.29
CA THR A 177 5.88 0.85 -37.14
C THR A 177 5.07 2.13 -36.92
N PHE A 178 5.60 3.28 -37.37
CA PHE A 178 4.88 4.56 -37.36
C PHE A 178 4.46 5.03 -38.75
#